data_AF-A0A132MRN3-F1
#
_entry.id   AF-A0A132MRN3-F1
#
_cell.length_a   1.000
_cell.length_b   1.000
_cell.length_c   1.000
_cell.angle_alpha   90.00
_cell.angle_beta   90.00
_cell.angle_gamma   90.00
#
_symmetry.space_group_name_H-M   'P 1'
#
loop_
_entity.id
_entity.type
_entity.pdbx_description
1 polymer ?
#
loop_
_entity_poly.entity_id
_entity_poly.type
_entity_poly.pdbx_seq_one_letter_code
_entity_poly.pdbx_strand_id
1 'polypeptide(L)' 'MPEGLTEAVRKRVGPGGFSRYVTEAVARQFELDLLADLLAALEAEHGAVPEDLLAEAEAAWPDESEA' A
#
# COMPACT_ATOMS: atom_id res chain seq x y z
N MET A 1 -7.33 -21.25 0.33
CA MET A 1 -5.89 -20.91 0.25
C MET A 1 -5.18 -22.03 -0.49
N PRO A 2 -4.32 -21.72 -1.48
CA PRO A 2 -3.48 -22.73 -2.11
C PRO A 2 -2.58 -23.41 -1.07
N GLU A 3 -2.48 -24.74 -1.12
CA GLU A 3 -1.72 -25.52 -0.15
C GLU A 3 -0.23 -25.14 -0.15
N GLY A 4 0.36 -24.96 -1.34
CA GLY A 4 1.77 -24.55 -1.47
C GLY A 4 2.08 -23.18 -0.86
N LEU A 5 1.15 -22.22 -0.93
CA LEU A 5 1.31 -20.91 -0.30
C LEU A 5 1.23 -21.02 1.23
N THR A 6 0.34 -21.87 1.72
CA THR A 6 0.17 -22.09 3.16
C THR A 6 1.43 -22.70 3.79
N GLU A 7 2.03 -23.69 3.13
CA GLU A 7 3.31 -24.27 3.57
C GLU A 7 4.46 -23.26 3.52
N ALA A 8 4.55 -22.45 2.45
CA ALA A 8 5.58 -21.43 2.33
C ALA A 8 5.52 -20.40 3.47
N VAL A 9 4.31 -19.94 3.81
CA VAL A 9 4.11 -19.03 4.95
C VAL A 9 4.47 -19.72 6.26
N ARG A 10 4.01 -20.95 6.50
CA ARG A 10 4.35 -21.72 7.73
C ARG A 10 5.86 -21.91 7.90
N LYS A 11 6.59 -22.21 6.81
CA LYS A 11 8.06 -22.31 6.82
C LYS A 11 8.73 -21.00 7.21
N ARG A 12 8.18 -19.86 6.75
CA ARG A 12 8.72 -18.51 7.03
C ARG A 12 8.46 -18.05 8.46
N VAL A 13 7.25 -18.29 8.99
CA VAL A 13 6.81 -17.71 10.27
C VAL A 13 6.95 -18.65 11.47
N GLY A 14 7.24 -19.92 11.21
CA GLY A 14 7.41 -20.95 12.23
C GLY A 14 6.10 -21.45 12.85
N PRO A 15 6.20 -22.38 13.82
CA PRO A 15 5.04 -22.94 14.52
C PRO A 15 4.22 -21.85 15.23
N GLY A 16 2.89 -21.86 15.05
CA GLY A 16 1.99 -20.89 15.68
C GLY A 16 1.96 -19.48 15.07
N GLY A 17 2.92 -19.14 14.19
CA GLY A 17 2.99 -17.80 13.57
C GLY A 17 2.04 -17.56 12.40
N PHE A 18 1.43 -18.62 11.86
CA PHE A 18 0.62 -18.56 10.63
C PHE A 18 -0.62 -17.67 10.78
N SER A 19 -1.41 -17.85 11.84
CA SER A 19 -2.64 -17.08 12.04
C SER A 19 -2.34 -15.60 12.22
N ARG A 20 -1.32 -15.25 13.01
CA ARG A 20 -0.88 -13.86 13.19
C ARG A 20 -0.46 -13.23 11.86
N TYR A 21 0.36 -13.94 11.09
CA TYR A 21 0.82 -13.45 9.79
C TYR A 21 -0.35 -13.19 8.83
N VAL A 22 -1.34 -14.10 8.79
CA VAL A 22 -2.52 -13.90 7.95
C VAL A 22 -3.32 -12.70 8.42
N THR A 23 -3.54 -12.53 9.73
CA THR A 23 -4.25 -11.36 10.27
C THR A 23 -3.55 -10.05 9.90
N GLU A 24 -2.24 -9.97 10.11
CA GLU A 24 -1.45 -8.77 9.78
C GLU A 24 -1.43 -8.49 8.28
N ALA A 25 -1.27 -9.51 7.45
CA ALA A 25 -1.27 -9.37 6.00
C ALA A 25 -2.64 -8.91 5.48
N VAL A 26 -3.74 -9.46 6.01
CA VAL A 26 -5.10 -9.06 5.65
C VAL A 26 -5.40 -7.64 6.12
N ALA A 27 -4.98 -7.26 7.34
CA ALA A 27 -5.15 -5.89 7.82
C ALA A 27 -4.44 -4.88 6.92
N ARG A 28 -3.18 -5.15 6.55
CA ARG A 28 -2.42 -4.30 5.63
C ARG A 28 -3.05 -4.23 4.24
N GLN A 29 -3.53 -5.36 3.72
CA GLN A 29 -4.19 -5.38 2.42
C GLN A 29 -5.47 -4.55 2.46
N PHE A 30 -6.26 -4.68 3.52
CA PHE A 30 -7.49 -3.91 3.68
C PHE A 30 -7.22 -2.40 3.77
N GLU A 31 -6.17 -1.97 4.48
CA GLU A 31 -5.75 -0.58 4.50
C GLU A 31 -5.38 -0.05 3.10
N LEU A 32 -4.68 -0.86 2.29
CA LEU A 32 -4.34 -0.51 0.91
C LEU A 32 -5.58 -0.44 0.02
N ASP A 33 -6.53 -1.36 0.19
CA ASP A 33 -7.78 -1.36 -0.57
C ASP A 33 -8.58 -0.09 -0.26
N LEU A 34 -8.67 0.32 1.02
CA LEU A 34 -9.31 1.58 1.41
C LEU A 34 -8.62 2.82 0.82
N LEU A 35 -7.29 2.81 0.76
CA LEU A 35 -6.53 3.90 0.12
C LEU A 35 -6.79 3.95 -1.39
N ALA A 36 -6.86 2.79 -2.06
CA ALA A 36 -7.17 2.72 -3.48
C ALA A 36 -8.58 3.24 -3.76
N ASP A 37 -9.56 2.87 -2.93
CA ASP A 37 -10.94 3.37 -3.04
C ASP A 37 -11.01 4.89 -2.86
N LEU A 38 -10.27 5.44 -1.88
CA LEU A 38 -10.19 6.89 -1.67
C LEU A 38 -9.56 7.61 -2.86
N LEU A 39 -8.45 7.10 -3.39
CA LEU A 39 -7.79 7.67 -4.57
C LEU A 39 -8.74 7.67 -5.78
N ALA A 40 -9.46 6.56 -6.00
CA ALA A 40 -10.43 6.48 -7.09
C ALA A 40 -11.57 7.51 -6.92
N ALA A 41 -12.04 7.74 -5.69
CA ALA A 41 -13.05 8.76 -5.40
C ALA A 41 -12.54 10.18 -5.69
N LEU A 42 -11.31 10.50 -5.27
CA LEU A 42 -10.70 11.81 -5.52
C LEU A 42 -10.45 12.06 -7.01
N GLU A 43 -9.96 11.06 -7.73
CA GLU A 43 -9.76 11.12 -9.18
C GLU A 43 -11.09 11.32 -9.92
N ALA A 44 -12.17 10.66 -9.46
CA ALA A 44 -13.50 10.85 -10.04
C ALA A 44 -14.08 12.25 -9.78
N GLU A 45 -13.76 12.85 -8.63
CA GLU A 45 -14.24 14.19 -8.25
C GLU A 45 -13.43 15.32 -8.91
N HIS A 46 -12.11 15.18 -8.99
CA HIS A 46 -11.21 16.25 -9.39
C HIS A 46 -10.49 16.03 -10.72
N GLY A 47 -10.48 14.79 -11.22
CA GLY A 47 -9.66 14.39 -12.36
C GLY A 47 -8.18 14.26 -12.02
N ALA A 48 -7.38 13.95 -13.03
CA ALA A 48 -5.94 13.75 -12.90
C ALA A 48 -5.25 15.02 -12.41
N VAL A 49 -4.24 14.85 -11.55
CA VAL A 49 -3.41 15.97 -11.08
C VAL A 49 -2.64 16.58 -12.26
N PRO A 50 -2.80 17.88 -12.53
CA PRO A 50 -2.03 18.58 -13.55
C PRO A 50 -0.52 18.59 -13.27
N GLU A 51 0.29 18.37 -14.31
CA GLU A 51 1.76 18.32 -14.23
C GLU A 51 2.39 19.63 -13.74
N ASP A 52 1.78 20.77 -14.06
CA ASP A 52 2.24 22.09 -13.59
C ASP A 52 2.09 22.24 -12.06
N LEU A 53 1.02 21.69 -11.49
CA LEU A 53 0.83 21.67 -10.03
C LEU A 53 1.80 20.70 -9.34
N LEU A 54 2.13 19.57 -9.96
CA LEU A 54 3.16 18.66 -9.45
C LEU A 54 4.54 19.34 -9.43
N ALA A 55 4.92 20.00 -10.53
CA ALA A 55 6.19 20.73 -10.61
C ALA A 55 6.27 21.88 -9.59
N GLU A 56 5.17 22.59 -9.34
CA GLU A 56 5.09 23.61 -8.30
C GLU A 56 5.31 23.00 -6.89
N ALA A 57 4.67 21.87 -6.60
CA ALA A 57 4.81 21.18 -5.32
C ALA A 57 6.23 20.66 -5.07
N GLU A 58 6.86 20.05 -6.08
CA GLU A 58 8.26 19.58 -6.02
C GLU A 58 9.23 20.73 -5.77
N ALA A 59 9.03 21.88 -6.43
CA ALA A 59 9.86 23.06 -6.22
C ALA A 59 9.66 23.69 -4.82
N ALA A 60 8.45 23.61 -4.27
CA ALA A 60 8.11 24.14 -2.95
C ALA A 60 8.61 23.24 -1.80
N TRP A 61 8.74 21.93 -2.05
CA TRP A 61 9.16 20.95 -1.06
C TRP A 61 10.31 20.07 -1.59
N PRO A 62 11.51 20.66 -1.80
CA PRO A 62 12.65 19.91 -2.30
C PRO A 62 12.95 18.75 -1.35
N ASP A 63 13.09 17.55 -1.90
CA ASP A 63 13.38 16.34 -1.14
C ASP A 63 14.72 16.52 -0.39
N GLU A 64 14.69 16.47 0.95
CA GLU A 64 15.90 16.62 1.77
C GLU A 64 16.95 15.53 1.49
N SER A 65 16.58 14.47 0.76
CA SER A 65 17.48 13.37 0.39
C SER A 65 18.45 13.68 -0.77
N GLU A 66 18.31 14.81 -1.46
CA GLU A 66 19.24 15.27 -2.52
C GLU A 66 20.19 16.40 -2.09
N ALA A 67 20.20 16.80 -0.81
CA ALA A 67 21.05 17.86 -0.26
C ALA A 67 22.39 17.38 0.32
#